data_AF-A0A8T3WN77-F1
#
_entry.id   AF-A0A8T3WN77-F1
#
_cell.length_a   1.000
_cell.length_b   1.000
_cell.length_c   1.000
_cell.angle_alpha   90.00
_cell.angle_beta   90.00
_cell.angle_gamma   90.00
#
_symmetry.space_group_name_H-M   'P 1'
#
loop_
_entity.id
_entity.type
_entity.pdbx_description
1 polymer ?
#
loop_
_entity_poly.entity_id
_entity_poly.type
_entity_poly.pdbx_seq_one_letter_code
_entity_poly.pdbx_strand_id
1 'polypeptide(L)' 'MVYAGNVRSLETVKREDLIRQCPDCGNKDIEYSNEEFYCRKCGLVLD' A
#
# COMPACT_ATOMS: atom_id res chain seq x y z
N MET A 1 6.72 -44.53 5.50
CA MET A 1 5.59 -43.61 5.71
C MET A 1 6.16 -42.31 6.27
N VAL A 2 6.33 -41.28 5.45
CA VAL A 2 6.84 -39.97 5.90
C VAL A 2 5.72 -38.97 5.66
N TYR A 3 5.23 -38.38 6.74
CA TYR A 3 4.09 -37.48 6.74
C TYR A 3 4.45 -36.13 6.13
N ALA A 4 3.45 -35.55 5.46
CA ALA A 4 3.46 -34.29 4.74
C ALA A 4 4.07 -33.12 5.55
N GLY A 5 5.07 -32.47 4.97
CA GLY A 5 5.55 -31.15 5.37
C GLY A 5 5.27 -30.16 4.24
N ASN A 6 4.02 -29.73 4.11
CA ASN A 6 3.64 -28.66 3.19
C ASN A 6 4.04 -27.31 3.81
N VAL A 7 5.32 -26.95 3.70
CA VAL A 7 5.84 -25.69 4.23
C VAL A 7 5.41 -24.57 3.28
N ARG A 8 4.36 -23.86 3.68
CA ARG A 8 3.82 -22.66 3.02
C ARG A 8 4.88 -21.56 3.02
N SER A 9 5.79 -21.57 2.05
CA SER A 9 6.69 -20.44 1.77
C SER A 9 5.96 -19.37 0.96
N LEU A 10 4.84 -18.87 1.50
CA LEU A 10 4.12 -17.68 1.07
C LEU A 10 4.52 -16.50 1.98
N GLU A 11 5.79 -16.40 2.33
CA GLU A 11 6.35 -15.12 2.80
C GLU A 11 6.62 -14.27 1.56
N THR A 12 5.51 -13.94 0.89
CA THR A 12 5.42 -12.90 -0.12
C THR A 12 6.05 -11.67 0.50
N VAL A 13 7.18 -11.29 -0.09
CA VAL A 13 7.94 -10.08 0.18
C VAL A 13 6.98 -8.89 0.27
N LYS A 14 6.50 -8.58 1.48
CA LYS A 14 5.71 -7.37 1.81
C LYS A 14 6.66 -6.18 2.01
N ARG A 15 7.57 -6.01 1.05
CA ARG A 15 8.42 -4.84 0.84
C ARG A 15 8.29 -4.64 -0.66
N GLU A 16 7.43 -3.78 -1.15
CA GLU A 16 7.70 -2.35 -1.29
C GLU A 16 6.43 -1.63 -1.73
N ASP A 17 5.29 -2.03 -1.17
CA ASP A 17 4.08 -1.22 -1.26
C ASP A 17 4.22 -0.12 -0.20
N LEU A 18 5.10 0.85 -0.48
CA LEU A 18 5.12 2.17 0.13
C LEU A 18 3.85 2.90 -0.35
N ILE A 19 2.70 2.32 -0.04
CA ILE A 19 1.40 2.86 -0.33
C ILE A 19 1.39 4.16 0.44
N ARG A 20 1.53 5.27 -0.29
CA ARG A 20 1.26 6.61 0.20
C ARG A 20 -0.21 6.63 0.57
N GLN A 21 -0.51 6.18 1.78
CA GLN A 21 -1.84 6.22 2.33
C GLN A 21 -2.02 7.63 2.86
N CYS A 22 -3.11 8.27 2.48
CA CYS A 22 -3.49 9.55 3.02
C CYS A 22 -3.57 9.43 4.55
N PRO A 23 -2.82 10.25 5.33
CA PRO A 23 -2.81 10.18 6.78
C PRO A 23 -4.14 10.60 7.40
N ASP A 24 -4.90 11.45 6.72
CA ASP A 24 -6.18 11.96 7.22
C ASP A 24 -7.33 10.95 7.08
N CYS A 25 -7.53 10.40 5.88
CA CYS A 25 -8.68 9.54 5.59
C CYS A 25 -8.34 8.05 5.36
N GLY A 26 -7.06 7.68 5.45
CA GLY A 26 -6.59 6.32 5.20
C GLY A 26 -6.75 5.84 3.76
N ASN A 27 -7.02 6.75 2.81
CA ASN A 27 -7.22 6.38 1.42
C ASN A 27 -5.88 6.13 0.72
N LYS A 28 -5.83 5.11 -0.13
CA LYS A 28 -4.63 4.74 -0.90
C LYS A 28 -4.63 5.37 -2.30
N ASP A 29 -5.76 5.94 -2.69
CA ASP A 29 -5.95 6.64 -3.95
C ASP A 29 -5.41 8.07 -3.83
N ILE A 30 -4.14 8.22 -4.21
CA ILE A 30 -3.44 9.50 -4.32
C ILE A 30 -3.29 9.83 -5.79
N GLU A 31 -3.74 11.02 -6.18
CA GLU A 31 -3.62 11.55 -7.53
C GLU A 31 -2.49 12.59 -7.56
N TYR A 32 -1.85 12.77 -8.70
CA TYR A 32 -0.80 13.78 -8.90
C TYR A 32 -1.32 14.84 -9.86
N SER A 33 -1.41 16.09 -9.40
CA SER A 33 -1.89 17.22 -10.19
C SER A 33 -1.16 18.50 -9.79
N ASN A 34 -0.85 19.35 -10.76
CA ASN A 34 -0.11 20.60 -10.55
C ASN A 34 1.20 20.43 -9.77
N GLU A 35 1.94 19.35 -10.04
CA GLU A 35 3.21 19.02 -9.38
C GLU A 35 3.10 18.59 -7.91
N GLU A 36 1.89 18.44 -7.39
CA GLU A 36 1.61 18.02 -6.03
C GLU A 36 0.87 16.68 -6.00
N PHE A 37 1.13 15.85 -4.99
CA PHE A 37 0.32 14.67 -4.73
C PHE A 37 -0.86 15.08 -3.85
N TYR A 38 -2.05 14.58 -4.12
CA TYR A 38 -3.20 14.86 -3.28
C TYR A 38 -4.12 13.64 -3.19
N CYS A 39 -4.77 13.48 -2.04
CA CYS A 39 -5.71 12.41 -1.85
C CYS A 39 -7.04 12.73 -2.56
N ARG A 40 -7.45 11.88 -3.49
CA ARG A 40 -8.69 12.08 -4.26
C ARG A 40 -9.97 12.06 -3.41
N LYS A 41 -9.91 11.43 -2.24
CA LYS A 41 -11.08 11.23 -1.36
C LYS A 41 -11.34 12.40 -0.41
N CYS A 42 -10.28 12.97 0.16
CA CYS A 42 -10.40 14.08 1.12
C CYS A 42 -9.84 15.41 0.58
N GLY A 43 -9.16 15.40 -0.56
CA GLY A 43 -8.50 16.57 -1.14
C GLY A 43 -7.21 16.97 -0.42
N LEU A 44 -6.70 16.16 0.51
CA LEU A 44 -5.49 16.46 1.26
C LEU A 44 -4.26 16.44 0.33
N VAL A 45 -3.56 17.56 0.23
CA VAL A 45 -2.27 17.64 -0.46
C VAL A 45 -1.20 16.95 0.41
N LEU A 46 -0.49 16.02 -0.21
CA LEU A 46 0.63 15.24 0.30
C LEU A 46 1.90 15.80 -0.34
N ASP A 47 2.45 16.87 0.24
CA ASP A 47 3.77 17.41 -0.11
C ASP A 47 4.89 16.42 0.27
#